data_AF-A0A1H0NHX2-F1
#
_entry.id   AF-A0A1H0NHX2-F1
#
_cell.length_a   1.000
_cell.length_b   1.000
_cell.length_c   1.000
_cell.angle_alpha   90.00
_cell.angle_beta   90.00
_cell.angle_gamma   90.00
#
_symmetry.space_group_name_H-M   'P 1'
#
loop_
_entity.id
_entity.type
_entity.pdbx_description
1 polymer ?
#
loop_
_entity_poly.entity_id
_entity_poly.type
_entity_poly.pdbx_seq_one_letter_code
_entity_poly.pdbx_strand_id
1 'polypeptide(L)'
;MKIRDYLRSHEALLQPEGRHTRVRLNGMEAVIRNMPELEIRQMLNKAVALMLERLRRNLERSRLRFEENSLEQIGLRVALHNLYLHMMWDEFWPRYRRGVRRLEPDELLRCQVGEQVLLFCQRHYGDDYKTRAMALLGYTPREFMCWEAQRLELRMRTDSPLYRVA
;
A
#
# COMPACT_ATOMS: atom_id res chain seq x y z
N MET A 1 -21.23 7.77 -6.57
CA MET A 1 -20.26 8.46 -5.69
C MET A 1 -19.09 8.93 -6.53
N LYS A 2 -18.80 10.25 -6.60
CA LYS A 2 -17.61 10.73 -7.32
C LYS A 2 -16.38 10.40 -6.46
N ILE A 3 -15.47 9.58 -6.99
CA ILE A 3 -14.23 9.22 -6.30
C ILE A 3 -13.31 10.44 -6.32
N ARG A 4 -12.84 10.87 -5.15
CA ARG A 4 -11.87 11.97 -5.01
C ARG A 4 -10.57 11.62 -5.74
N ASP A 5 -9.94 12.63 -6.34
CA ASP A 5 -8.59 12.47 -6.89
C ASP A 5 -7.55 12.67 -5.77
N TYR A 6 -7.22 11.56 -5.10
CA TYR A 6 -6.24 11.54 -4.01
C TYR A 6 -4.84 11.81 -4.53
N LEU A 7 -4.51 11.34 -5.73
CA LEU A 7 -3.22 11.61 -6.38
C LEU A 7 -3.00 13.10 -6.58
N ARG A 8 -4.00 13.83 -7.10
CA ARG A 8 -3.92 15.30 -7.22
C ARG A 8 -3.76 16.00 -5.87
N SER A 9 -4.46 15.51 -4.83
CA SER A 9 -4.40 16.11 -3.49
C SER A 9 -3.05 15.93 -2.80
N HIS A 10 -2.22 15.00 -3.27
CA HIS A 10 -0.89 14.70 -2.72
C HIS A 10 0.22 14.98 -3.73
N GLU A 11 -0.04 15.85 -4.70
CA GLU A 11 0.95 16.29 -5.69
C GLU A 11 1.64 15.13 -6.41
N ALA A 12 0.91 14.02 -6.62
CA ALA A 12 1.44 12.85 -7.30
C ALA A 12 1.74 13.20 -8.76
N LEU A 13 2.94 12.84 -9.22
CA LEU A 13 3.35 13.01 -10.61
C LEU A 13 3.24 11.67 -11.32
N LEU A 14 2.45 11.63 -12.39
CA LEU A 14 2.41 10.50 -13.31
C LEU A 14 3.03 10.94 -14.62
N GLN A 15 4.13 10.31 -15.01
CA GLN A 15 4.93 10.65 -16.19
C GLN A 15 4.91 9.47 -17.16
N PRO A 16 4.18 9.57 -18.27
CA PRO A 16 4.22 8.55 -19.32
C PRO A 16 5.62 8.46 -19.97
N GLU A 17 6.16 7.25 -20.03
CA GLU A 17 7.45 6.90 -20.62
C GLU A 17 7.25 5.73 -21.60
N GLY A 18 6.78 6.03 -22.81
CA GLY A 18 6.46 5.01 -23.82
C GLY A 18 5.31 4.09 -23.38
N ARG A 19 5.59 2.82 -23.11
CA ARG A 19 4.60 1.83 -22.61
C ARG A 19 4.54 1.78 -21.08
N HIS A 20 5.25 2.65 -20.39
CA HIS A 20 5.32 2.66 -18.93
C HIS A 20 4.83 4.02 -18.41
N THR A 21 4.43 4.05 -17.15
CA THR A 21 4.14 5.29 -16.45
C THR A 21 4.94 5.30 -15.17
N ARG A 22 5.84 6.28 -15.02
CA ARG A 22 6.52 6.52 -13.76
C ARG A 22 5.60 7.30 -12.84
N VAL A 23 5.42 6.80 -11.62
CA VAL A 23 4.59 7.42 -10.58
C VAL A 23 5.50 7.85 -9.45
N ARG A 24 5.48 9.15 -9.10
CA ARG A 24 6.22 9.72 -7.97
C ARG A 24 5.24 10.31 -6.96
N LEU A 25 5.38 9.91 -5.71
CA LEU A 25 4.49 10.31 -4.63
C LEU A 25 5.18 10.19 -3.26
N ASN A 26 5.23 11.27 -2.48
CA ASN A 26 5.68 11.25 -1.08
C ASN A 26 7.01 10.51 -0.85
N GLY A 27 7.98 10.73 -1.73
CA GLY A 27 9.30 10.08 -1.71
C GLY A 27 9.31 8.61 -2.16
N MET A 28 8.17 8.07 -2.62
CA MET A 28 8.10 6.81 -3.36
C MET A 28 8.15 7.07 -4.85
N GLU A 29 8.82 6.18 -5.56
CA GLU A 29 8.86 6.15 -7.01
C GLU A 29 8.63 4.71 -7.48
N ALA A 30 7.72 4.53 -8.44
CA ALA A 30 7.41 3.24 -9.03
C ALA A 30 7.20 3.39 -10.54
N VAL A 31 7.69 2.42 -11.30
CA VAL A 31 7.45 2.34 -12.74
C VAL A 31 6.37 1.29 -12.98
N ILE A 32 5.19 1.74 -13.41
CA ILE A 32 4.06 0.86 -13.73
C ILE A 32 4.11 0.57 -15.23
N ARG A 33 4.28 -0.71 -15.59
CA ARG A 33 4.43 -1.12 -16.98
C ARG A 33 3.07 -1.45 -17.60
N ASN A 34 2.92 -1.16 -18.90
CA ASN A 34 1.78 -1.57 -19.72
C ASN A 34 0.41 -1.13 -19.18
N MET A 35 0.36 -0.05 -18.40
CA MET A 35 -0.87 0.54 -17.88
C MET A 35 -0.88 2.05 -18.17
N PRO A 36 -1.89 2.58 -18.87
CA PRO A 36 -2.02 4.01 -19.13
C PRO A 36 -2.20 4.84 -17.85
N GLU A 37 -1.76 6.09 -17.87
CA GLU A 37 -1.90 7.03 -16.74
C GLU A 37 -3.32 7.04 -16.16
N LEU A 38 -4.32 7.17 -17.03
CA LEU A 38 -5.72 7.28 -16.61
C LEU A 38 -6.19 6.03 -15.86
N GLU A 39 -5.75 4.85 -16.29
CA GLU A 39 -6.10 3.58 -15.63
C GLU A 39 -5.40 3.47 -14.27
N ILE A 40 -4.12 3.86 -14.18
CA ILE A 40 -3.39 3.93 -12.90
C ILE A 40 -4.09 4.87 -11.94
N ARG A 41 -4.45 6.08 -12.39
CA ARG A 41 -5.13 7.09 -11.58
C ARG A 41 -6.46 6.56 -11.04
N GLN A 42 -7.26 5.92 -11.89
CA GLN A 42 -8.54 5.33 -11.48
C GLN A 42 -8.35 4.16 -10.51
N MET A 43 -7.39 3.28 -10.77
CA MET A 43 -7.07 2.12 -9.94
C MET A 43 -6.65 2.56 -8.52
N LEU A 44 -5.70 3.48 -8.43
CA LEU A 44 -5.19 3.99 -7.16
C LEU A 44 -6.27 4.75 -6.39
N ASN A 45 -7.02 5.64 -7.05
CA ASN A 45 -8.06 6.42 -6.35
C ASN A 45 -9.19 5.50 -5.80
N LYS A 46 -9.55 4.44 -6.53
CA LYS A 46 -10.52 3.44 -6.04
C LYS A 46 -9.96 2.64 -4.87
N ALA A 47 -8.73 2.14 -4.97
CA ALA A 47 -8.07 1.39 -3.90
C ALA A 47 -7.91 2.22 -2.63
N VAL A 48 -7.53 3.50 -2.76
CA VAL A 48 -7.43 4.43 -1.62
C VAL A 48 -8.78 4.61 -0.93
N ALA A 49 -9.86 4.83 -1.68
CA ALA A 49 -11.19 4.99 -1.09
C ALA A 49 -11.59 3.76 -0.24
N LEU A 50 -11.38 2.55 -0.78
CA LEU A 50 -11.63 1.29 -0.06
C LEU A 50 -10.74 1.16 1.19
N MET A 51 -9.48 1.56 1.08
CA MET A 51 -8.53 1.50 2.19
C MET A 51 -8.91 2.48 3.30
N LEU A 52 -9.33 3.70 2.96
CA LEU A 52 -9.80 4.69 3.94
C LEU A 52 -11.00 4.18 4.74
N GLU A 53 -11.97 3.55 4.08
CA GLU A 53 -13.11 2.92 4.76
C GLU A 53 -12.67 1.82 5.74
N ARG A 54 -11.65 1.03 5.39
CA ARG A 54 -11.08 0.03 6.29
C ARG A 54 -10.37 0.68 7.48
N LEU A 55 -9.49 1.65 7.23
CA LEU A 55 -8.71 2.32 8.27
C LEU A 55 -9.60 3.06 9.26
N ARG A 56 -10.59 3.81 8.79
CA ARG A 56 -11.53 4.55 9.65
C ARG A 56 -12.31 3.61 10.57
N ARG A 57 -12.85 2.51 10.03
CA ARG A 57 -13.54 1.48 10.84
C ARG A 57 -12.66 0.87 11.91
N ASN A 58 -11.38 0.67 11.62
CA ASN A 58 -10.42 0.16 12.60
C ASN A 58 -10.12 1.20 13.69
N LEU A 59 -9.94 2.47 13.29
CA LEU A 59 -9.64 3.56 14.21
C LEU A 59 -10.79 3.89 15.17
N GLU A 60 -12.04 3.80 14.72
CA GLU A 60 -13.24 3.95 15.55
C GLU A 60 -13.19 3.05 16.80
N ARG A 61 -12.58 1.86 16.70
CA ARG A 61 -12.42 0.92 17.81
C ARG A 61 -11.27 1.25 18.76
N SER A 62 -10.29 2.04 18.31
CA SER A 62 -9.02 2.28 19.00
C SER A 62 -8.97 3.55 19.86
N ARG A 63 -9.96 4.45 19.73
CA ARG A 63 -9.97 5.82 20.32
C ARG A 63 -8.80 6.72 19.90
N LEU A 64 -7.89 6.27 19.04
CA LEU A 64 -6.80 7.08 18.52
C LEU A 64 -7.29 8.03 17.43
N ARG A 65 -6.71 9.24 17.39
CA ARG A 65 -6.96 10.22 16.33
C ARG A 65 -5.83 10.18 15.31
N PHE A 66 -6.21 10.22 14.04
CA PHE A 66 -5.32 10.36 12.90
C PHE A 66 -5.78 11.53 12.04
N GLU A 67 -4.81 12.24 11.48
CA GLU A 67 -5.09 13.22 10.44
C GLU A 67 -5.55 12.50 9.17
N GLU A 68 -6.60 13.02 8.54
CA GLU A 68 -7.15 12.44 7.31
C GLU A 68 -6.08 12.34 6.21
N ASN A 69 -5.24 13.37 6.09
CA ASN A 69 -4.11 13.39 5.17
C ASN A 69 -3.14 12.21 5.40
N SER A 70 -2.90 11.82 6.65
CA SER A 70 -2.05 10.65 6.95
C SER A 70 -2.70 9.34 6.48
N LEU A 71 -4.02 9.20 6.62
CA LEU A 71 -4.76 8.02 6.16
C LEU A 71 -4.72 7.91 4.63
N GLU A 72 -4.89 9.03 3.94
CA GLU A 72 -4.81 9.09 2.48
C GLU A 72 -3.41 8.73 1.97
N GLN A 73 -2.36 9.23 2.63
CA GLN A 73 -0.98 8.84 2.34
C GLN A 73 -0.74 7.35 2.53
N ILE A 74 -1.19 6.77 3.66
CA ILE A 74 -1.08 5.32 3.89
C ILE A 74 -1.77 4.55 2.78
N GLY A 75 -3.01 4.92 2.43
CA GLY A 75 -3.78 4.27 1.37
C GLY A 75 -3.04 4.31 0.03
N LEU A 76 -2.48 5.47 -0.33
CA LEU A 76 -1.73 5.63 -1.57
C LEU A 76 -0.45 4.80 -1.59
N ARG A 77 0.31 4.76 -0.48
CA ARG A 77 1.53 3.97 -0.37
C ARG A 77 1.23 2.48 -0.55
N VAL A 78 0.21 1.97 0.14
CA VAL A 78 -0.24 0.57 0.02
C VAL A 78 -0.64 0.25 -1.41
N ALA A 79 -1.54 1.04 -2.00
CA ALA A 79 -2.06 0.78 -3.34
C ALA A 79 -0.96 0.84 -4.40
N LEU A 80 -0.08 1.85 -4.35
CA LEU A 80 1.01 2.00 -5.30
C LEU A 80 2.04 0.88 -5.19
N HIS A 81 2.43 0.52 -3.97
CA HIS A 81 3.38 -0.57 -3.74
C HIS A 81 2.85 -1.90 -4.28
N ASN A 82 1.59 -2.23 -4.00
CA ASN A 82 1.00 -3.49 -4.46
C ASN A 82 0.73 -3.49 -5.96
N LEU A 83 0.39 -2.34 -6.55
CA LEU A 83 0.27 -2.23 -8.00
C LEU A 83 1.62 -2.49 -8.67
N TYR A 84 2.69 -1.92 -8.13
CA TYR A 84 4.06 -2.17 -8.60
C TYR A 84 4.44 -3.65 -8.47
N LEU A 85 4.22 -4.26 -7.30
CA LEU A 85 4.52 -5.69 -7.09
C LEU A 85 3.74 -6.59 -8.05
N HIS A 86 2.47 -6.28 -8.32
CA HIS A 86 1.66 -7.04 -9.27
C HIS A 86 2.24 -6.95 -10.69
N MET A 87 2.67 -5.75 -11.13
CA MET A 87 3.31 -5.58 -12.42
C MET A 87 4.66 -6.31 -12.52
N MET A 88 5.45 -6.28 -11.45
CA MET A 88 6.71 -7.04 -11.39
C MET A 88 6.44 -8.54 -11.45
N TRP A 89 5.44 -9.03 -10.72
CA TRP A 89 5.05 -10.44 -10.78
C TRP A 89 4.71 -10.87 -12.20
N ASP A 90 3.88 -10.07 -12.88
CA ASP A 90 3.45 -10.32 -14.25
C ASP A 90 4.63 -10.39 -15.24
N GLU A 91 5.68 -9.60 -15.00
CA GLU A 91 6.90 -9.57 -15.81
C GLU A 91 7.76 -10.83 -15.60
N PHE A 92 8.00 -11.22 -14.36
CA PHE A 92 8.95 -12.29 -14.03
C PHE A 92 8.32 -13.69 -14.02
N TRP A 93 7.00 -13.81 -13.85
CA TRP A 93 6.28 -15.09 -13.80
C TRP A 93 5.14 -15.19 -14.82
N PRO A 94 5.37 -14.90 -16.12
CA PRO A 94 4.31 -14.81 -17.13
C PRO A 94 3.60 -16.14 -17.40
N ARG A 95 4.22 -17.28 -17.09
CA ARG A 95 3.61 -18.62 -17.26
C ARG A 95 2.45 -18.86 -16.29
N TYR A 96 2.43 -18.17 -15.15
CA TYR A 96 1.37 -18.24 -14.15
C TYR A 96 0.19 -17.30 -14.48
N ARG A 97 0.28 -16.56 -15.60
CA ARG A 97 -0.75 -15.61 -16.07
C ARG A 97 -1.97 -16.29 -16.69
N ARG A 98 -1.86 -17.56 -17.11
CA ARG A 98 -2.97 -18.30 -17.74
C ARG A 98 -4.07 -18.57 -16.70
N GLY A 99 -4.96 -17.59 -16.51
CA GLY A 99 -6.05 -17.62 -15.54
C GLY A 99 -6.20 -16.34 -14.70
N VAL A 100 -5.30 -15.37 -14.84
CA VAL A 100 -5.36 -14.13 -14.06
C VAL A 100 -6.45 -13.22 -14.62
N ARG A 101 -7.53 -13.06 -13.86
CA ARG A 101 -8.59 -12.07 -14.07
C ARG A 101 -7.99 -10.66 -14.07
N ARG A 102 -8.63 -9.70 -14.74
CA ARG A 102 -8.26 -8.27 -14.66
C ARG A 102 -8.10 -7.87 -13.19
N LEU A 103 -6.96 -7.26 -12.86
CA LEU A 103 -6.68 -6.75 -11.52
C LEU A 103 -7.75 -5.74 -11.10
N GLU A 104 -8.39 -5.98 -9.97
CA GLU A 104 -9.38 -5.07 -9.39
C GLU A 104 -8.79 -4.25 -8.22
N PRO A 105 -9.33 -3.05 -7.92
CA PRO A 105 -8.77 -2.17 -6.89
C PRO A 105 -8.70 -2.77 -5.48
N ASP A 106 -9.63 -3.65 -5.11
CA ASP A 106 -9.63 -4.31 -3.80
C ASP A 106 -8.49 -5.32 -3.66
N GLU A 107 -8.00 -5.87 -4.77
CA GLU A 107 -6.90 -6.83 -4.79
C GLU A 107 -5.58 -6.17 -4.39
N LEU A 108 -5.43 -4.87 -4.69
CA LEU A 108 -4.31 -4.05 -4.22
C LEU A 108 -4.28 -3.89 -2.70
N LEU A 109 -5.32 -4.30 -1.98
CA LEU A 109 -5.41 -4.18 -0.52
C LEU A 109 -5.29 -5.54 0.20
N ARG A 110 -5.00 -6.62 -0.53
CA ARG A 110 -4.89 -7.98 0.02
C ARG A 110 -3.49 -8.28 0.56
N CYS A 111 -2.44 -7.75 -0.09
CA CYS A 111 -1.04 -8.06 0.23
C CYS A 111 -0.33 -6.85 0.86
N GLN A 112 0.72 -7.08 1.65
CA GLN A 112 1.65 -6.07 2.20
C GLN A 112 1.03 -4.85 2.94
N VAL A 113 -0.25 -4.86 3.29
CA VAL A 113 -0.90 -3.76 4.00
C VAL A 113 -0.25 -3.52 5.36
N GLY A 114 -0.02 -4.60 6.12
CA GLY A 114 0.64 -4.52 7.43
C GLY A 114 2.02 -3.88 7.37
N GLU A 115 2.83 -4.26 6.37
CA GLU A 115 4.19 -3.75 6.21
C GLU A 115 4.20 -2.26 5.88
N GLN A 116 3.41 -1.82 4.91
CA GLN A 116 3.36 -0.41 4.51
C GLN A 116 2.79 0.50 5.60
N VAL A 117 1.79 0.02 6.35
CA VAL A 117 1.24 0.74 7.52
C VAL A 117 2.30 0.86 8.61
N LEU A 118 3.01 -0.24 8.92
CA LEU A 118 4.05 -0.22 9.95
C LEU A 118 5.19 0.74 9.59
N LEU A 119 5.71 0.66 8.37
CA LEU A 119 6.80 1.54 7.89
C LEU A 119 6.39 3.00 7.90
N PHE A 120 5.15 3.31 7.50
CA PHE A 120 4.62 4.67 7.62
C PHE A 120 4.62 5.12 9.08
N CYS A 121 4.05 4.31 9.98
CA CYS A 121 3.97 4.69 11.38
C CYS A 121 5.35 4.87 12.02
N GLN A 122 6.32 4.00 11.69
CA GLN A 122 7.70 4.10 12.17
C GLN A 122 8.34 5.43 11.79
N ARG A 123 8.12 5.87 10.54
CA ARG A 123 8.69 7.12 10.04
C ARG A 123 8.07 8.37 10.67
N HIS A 124 6.78 8.32 11.03
CA HIS A 124 6.02 9.51 11.40
C HIS A 124 5.72 9.65 12.90
N TYR A 125 5.75 8.56 13.68
CA TYR A 125 5.27 8.59 15.07
C TYR A 125 6.29 8.12 16.12
N GLY A 126 7.55 7.88 15.72
CA GLY A 126 8.61 7.50 16.66
C GLY A 126 8.20 6.32 17.52
N ASP A 127 8.38 6.40 18.85
CA ASP A 127 8.11 5.31 19.78
C ASP A 127 6.65 4.81 19.81
N ASP A 128 5.68 5.64 19.41
CA ASP A 128 4.26 5.30 19.39
C ASP A 128 3.84 4.54 18.12
N TYR A 129 4.79 4.23 17.23
CA TYR A 129 4.49 3.63 15.93
C TYR A 129 3.75 2.30 16.02
N LYS A 130 4.07 1.44 16.99
CA LYS A 130 3.47 0.11 17.13
C LYS A 130 2.00 0.22 17.52
N THR A 131 1.70 1.04 18.52
CA THR A 131 0.33 1.30 18.98
C THR A 131 -0.53 1.83 17.83
N ARG A 132 0.02 2.78 17.06
CA ARG A 132 -0.64 3.39 15.91
C ARG A 132 -0.85 2.42 14.75
N ALA A 133 0.17 1.64 14.39
CA ALA A 133 0.06 0.62 13.36
C ALA A 133 -0.97 -0.45 13.75
N MET A 134 -0.95 -0.92 14.99
CA MET A 134 -1.92 -1.87 15.53
C MET A 134 -3.36 -1.35 15.41
N ALA A 135 -3.59 -0.10 15.81
CA ALA A 135 -4.90 0.55 15.69
C ALA A 135 -5.38 0.68 14.23
N LEU A 136 -4.50 1.11 13.31
CA LEU A 136 -4.83 1.23 11.89
C LEU A 136 -5.13 -0.13 11.25
N LEU A 137 -4.41 -1.18 11.67
CA LEU A 137 -4.62 -2.54 11.17
C LEU A 137 -5.82 -3.24 11.81
N GLY A 138 -6.34 -2.70 12.92
CA GLY A 138 -7.44 -3.29 13.67
C GLY A 138 -7.02 -4.54 14.45
N TYR A 139 -5.74 -4.66 14.77
CA TYR A 139 -5.21 -5.79 15.54
C TYR A 139 -5.32 -5.53 17.04
N THR A 140 -5.54 -6.60 17.79
CA THR A 140 -5.26 -6.65 19.22
C THR A 140 -3.74 -6.76 19.46
N PRO A 141 -3.25 -6.48 20.68
CA PRO A 141 -1.83 -6.65 21.00
C PRO A 141 -1.29 -8.05 20.67
N ARG A 142 -2.08 -9.09 20.95
CA ARG A 142 -1.71 -10.48 20.64
C ARG A 142 -1.60 -10.74 19.15
N GLU A 143 -2.58 -10.30 18.36
CA GLU A 143 -2.56 -10.46 16.90
C GLU A 143 -1.39 -9.71 16.27
N PHE A 144 -1.11 -8.49 16.76
CA PHE A 144 0.01 -7.70 16.28
C PHE A 144 1.36 -8.37 16.58
N MET A 145 1.55 -8.92 17.79
CA MET A 145 2.75 -9.68 18.15
C MET A 145 2.91 -10.93 17.28
N CYS A 146 1.85 -11.69 17.04
CA CYS A 146 1.88 -12.87 16.17
C CYS A 146 2.25 -12.51 14.73
N TRP A 147 1.66 -11.45 14.19
CA TRP A 147 1.97 -10.95 12.86
C TRP A 147 3.43 -10.46 12.77
N GLU A 148 3.93 -9.72 13.76
CA GLU A 148 5.31 -9.23 13.80
C GLU A 148 6.31 -10.39 13.86
N ALA A 149 6.04 -11.45 14.62
CA ALA A 149 6.88 -12.64 14.67
C ALA A 149 6.95 -13.37 13.32
N GLN A 150 5.80 -13.63 12.68
CA GLN A 150 5.75 -14.25 11.35
C GLN A 150 6.48 -13.41 10.29
N ARG A 151 6.31 -12.09 10.35
CA ARG A 151 7.01 -11.14 9.48
C ARG A 151 8.52 -11.26 9.63
N LEU A 152 9.04 -11.27 10.86
CA LEU A 152 10.47 -11.39 11.13
C LEU A 152 11.04 -12.74 10.65
N GLU A 153 10.32 -13.83 10.86
CA GLU A 153 10.71 -15.15 10.33
C GLU A 153 10.78 -15.17 8.80
N LEU A 154 9.80 -14.57 8.12
CA LEU A 154 9.81 -14.45 6.66
C LEU A 154 11.01 -13.61 6.17
N ARG A 155 11.37 -12.53 6.88
CA ARG A 155 12.58 -11.74 6.56
C ARG A 155 13.86 -12.55 6.74
N MET A 156 13.96 -13.38 7.79
CA MET A 156 15.14 -14.23 8.02
C MET A 156 15.24 -15.37 7.01
N ARG A 157 14.12 -15.87 6.50
CA ARG A 157 14.07 -16.97 5.52
C ARG A 157 14.20 -16.51 4.07
N THR A 158 14.06 -15.22 3.80
CA THR A 158 14.17 -14.67 2.44
C THR A 158 15.42 -13.79 2.35
N ASP A 159 16.39 -14.19 1.52
CA ASP A 159 17.49 -13.32 1.05
C ASP A 159 16.99 -12.17 0.15
N SER A 160 15.68 -11.91 0.14
CA SER A 160 15.06 -10.94 -0.75
C SER A 160 15.43 -9.52 -0.33
N PRO A 161 16.01 -8.71 -1.24
CA PRO A 161 16.38 -7.33 -0.95
C PRO A 161 15.18 -6.43 -0.60
N LEU A 162 13.94 -6.86 -0.86
CA LEU A 162 12.72 -6.14 -0.45
C LEU A 162 12.50 -6.10 1.07
N TYR A 163 13.16 -6.97 1.82
CA TYR A 163 13.03 -7.10 3.29
C TYR A 163 14.26 -6.62 4.06
N ARG A 164 15.30 -6.16 3.37
CA ARG A 164 16.44 -5.48 3.99
C ARG A 164 16.04 -4.04 4.26
N VAL A 165 15.82 -3.72 5.53
CA VAL A 165 15.68 -2.33 5.96
C VAL A 165 17.07 -1.70 5.95
N ALA A 166 17.22 -0.56 5.27
CA ALA A 166 18.39 0.30 5.39
C ALA A 166 18.42 0.97 6.78
#